data_AF-A0A950XN76-F1
#
_entry.id   AF-A0A950XN76-F1
#
_cell.length_a   1.000
_cell.length_b   1.000
_cell.length_c   1.000
_cell.angle_alpha   90.00
_cell.angle_beta   90.00
_cell.angle_gamma   90.00
#
_symmetry.space_group_name_H-M   'P 1'
#
loop_
_entity.id
_entity.type
_entity.pdbx_description
1 polymer ?
#
loop_
_entity_poly.entity_id
_entity_poly.type
_entity_poly.pdbx_seq_one_letter_code
_entity_poly.pdbx_strand_id
1 'polypeptide(L)'
;MTRSGPKTTPEVTRAGRQARIVAILSSAAVRSQSELAALLAGEGIDVTQATLSRDLEELGAVKLRGADGGVGVYVVPEDGSPVRGVSGGT
;
A
#
# COMPACT_ATOMS: atom_id res chain seq x y z
N MET A 1 -8.92 9.50 30.69
CA MET A 1 -8.27 8.70 29.63
C MET A 1 -8.37 9.48 28.33
N THR A 2 -7.23 9.73 27.70
CA THR A 2 -6.98 10.80 26.72
C THR A 2 -7.84 10.67 25.46
N ARG A 3 -8.70 11.65 25.19
CA ARG A 3 -9.36 11.83 23.90
C ARG A 3 -8.29 12.30 22.90
N SER A 4 -7.85 11.40 22.02
CA SER A 4 -7.06 11.79 20.85
C SER A 4 -7.94 12.72 20.00
N GLY A 5 -7.58 14.00 19.93
CA GLY A 5 -8.26 14.96 19.06
C GLY A 5 -8.09 14.57 17.58
N PRO A 6 -8.95 15.08 16.68
CA PRO A 6 -8.78 14.85 15.27
C PRO A 6 -7.44 15.46 14.83
N LYS A 7 -6.49 14.62 14.44
CA LYS A 7 -5.30 15.08 13.73
C LYS A 7 -5.78 15.57 12.37
N THR A 8 -5.87 16.88 12.20
CA THR A 8 -6.08 17.51 10.90
C THR A 8 -4.78 17.37 10.11
N THR A 9 -4.57 16.21 9.50
CA THR A 9 -3.53 16.06 8.48
C THR A 9 -3.83 17.05 7.36
N PRO A 10 -2.82 17.79 6.84
CA PRO A 10 -3.02 18.60 5.65
C PRO A 10 -3.64 17.73 4.55
N GLU A 11 -4.54 18.30 3.74
CA GLU A 11 -5.30 17.54 2.75
C GLU A 11 -4.37 16.94 1.69
N VAL A 12 -3.82 15.75 1.98
CA VAL A 12 -2.96 15.01 1.05
C VAL A 12 -3.84 14.61 -0.11
N THR A 13 -3.55 15.18 -1.28
CA THR A 13 -4.28 14.85 -2.50
C THR A 13 -4.15 13.35 -2.80
N ARG A 14 -5.16 12.77 -3.45
CA ARG A 14 -5.12 11.37 -3.89
C ARG A 14 -3.84 11.06 -4.68
N ALA A 15 -3.48 11.91 -5.63
CA ALA A 15 -2.25 11.76 -6.42
C ALA A 15 -0.98 11.80 -5.56
N GLY A 16 -0.89 12.74 -4.59
CA GLY A 16 0.24 12.83 -3.68
C GLY A 16 0.39 11.57 -2.82
N ARG A 17 -0.72 11.07 -2.28
CA ARG A 17 -0.74 9.81 -1.51
C ARG A 17 -0.35 8.61 -2.35
N GLN A 18 -0.88 8.49 -3.57
CA GLN A 18 -0.56 7.42 -4.50
C GLN A 18 0.94 7.42 -4.87
N ALA A 19 1.53 8.59 -5.11
CA ALA A 19 2.96 8.71 -5.33
C ALA A 19 3.79 8.22 -4.13
N ARG A 20 3.35 8.51 -2.89
CA ARG A 20 3.99 7.98 -1.67
C ARG A 20 3.82 6.47 -1.53
N ILE A 21 2.65 5.92 -1.84
CA ILE A 21 2.41 4.46 -1.84
C ILE A 21 3.40 3.78 -2.79
N VAL A 22 3.54 4.27 -4.03
CA VAL A 22 4.51 3.72 -5.00
C VAL A 22 5.94 3.77 -4.46
N ALA A 23 6.35 4.90 -3.89
CA ALA A 23 7.69 5.05 -3.31
C ALA A 23 7.97 4.09 -2.16
N ILE A 24 6.99 3.87 -1.27
CA ILE A 24 7.09 2.91 -0.16
C ILE A 24 7.19 1.48 -0.71
N LEU A 25 6.30 1.08 -1.63
CA LEU A 25 6.31 -0.27 -2.20
C LEU A 25 7.56 -0.57 -3.02
N SER A 26 8.23 0.46 -3.56
CA SER A 26 9.50 0.32 -4.29
C SER A 26 10.72 0.23 -3.37
N SER A 27 10.61 0.68 -2.11
CA SER A 27 11.73 0.77 -1.17
C SER A 27 11.64 -0.22 0.00
N ALA A 28 10.46 -0.78 0.27
CA ALA A 28 10.21 -1.69 1.38
C ALA A 28 9.32 -2.87 0.99
N ALA A 29 9.60 -4.04 1.58
CA ALA A 29 8.81 -5.25 1.44
C ALA A 29 7.53 -5.19 2.30
N VAL A 30 6.48 -4.56 1.80
CA VAL A 30 5.21 -4.37 2.53
C VAL A 30 4.30 -5.57 2.39
N ARG A 31 3.96 -6.20 3.51
CA ARG A 31 3.23 -7.48 3.58
C ARG A 31 1.73 -7.30 3.81
N SER A 32 1.28 -6.12 4.24
CA SER A 32 -0.13 -5.86 4.53
C SER A 32 -0.52 -4.39 4.34
N GLN A 33 -1.82 -4.13 4.15
CA GLN A 33 -2.35 -2.76 4.10
C GLN A 33 -2.19 -2.03 5.44
N SER A 34 -2.32 -2.73 6.57
CA SER A 34 -2.09 -2.14 7.90
C SER A 34 -0.65 -1.68 8.10
N GLU A 35 0.32 -2.45 7.58
CA GLU A 35 1.73 -2.07 7.56
C GLU A 35 1.96 -0.84 6.68
N LEU A 36 1.38 -0.81 5.48
CA LEU A 36 1.46 0.35 4.59
C LEU A 36 0.87 1.62 5.25
N ALA A 37 -0.27 1.48 5.93
CA ALA A 37 -0.89 2.57 6.66
C ALA A 37 0.00 3.09 7.80
N ALA A 38 0.70 2.20 8.51
CA ALA A 38 1.65 2.59 9.56
C ALA A 38 2.86 3.35 8.99
N LEU A 39 3.38 2.93 7.83
CA LEU A 39 4.47 3.62 7.13
C LEU A 39 4.03 5.02 6.67
N LEU A 40 2.85 5.13 6.07
CA LEU A 40 2.27 6.42 5.66
C LEU A 40 2.01 7.34 6.86
N ALA A 41 1.49 6.81 7.97
CA ALA A 41 1.28 7.58 9.19
C ALA A 41 2.59 8.10 9.79
N GLY A 42 3.69 7.34 9.64
CA GLY A 42 5.04 7.79 9.98
C GLY A 42 5.51 9.00 9.17
N GLU A 43 4.95 9.20 7.98
CA GLU A 43 5.18 10.37 7.11
C GLU A 43 4.12 11.48 7.29
N GLY A 44 3.19 11.31 8.25
CA GLY A 44 2.10 12.26 8.49
C GLY A 44 0.92 12.12 7.53
N ILE A 45 0.77 10.96 6.87
CA ILE A 45 -0.33 10.65 5.96
C ILE A 45 -1.23 9.60 6.62
N ASP A 46 -2.23 10.05 7.38
CA ASP A 46 -3.23 9.17 7.98
C ASP A 46 -4.27 8.72 6.93
N VAL A 47 -4.46 7.40 6.79
CA VAL A 47 -5.46 6.81 5.88
C VAL A 47 -6.23 5.65 6.48
N THR A 48 -7.44 5.45 5.98
CA THR A 48 -8.24 4.26 6.29
C THR A 48 -7.83 3.09 5.40
N GLN A 49 -8.16 1.87 5.85
CA GLN A 49 -7.96 0.66 5.07
C GLN A 49 -8.75 0.69 3.75
N ALA A 50 -9.97 1.25 3.75
CA ALA A 50 -10.78 1.39 2.54
C ALA A 50 -10.14 2.35 1.51
N THR A 51 -9.60 3.48 1.97
CA THR A 51 -8.86 4.42 1.11
C THR A 51 -7.65 3.73 0.48
N LEU A 52 -6.89 2.99 1.31
CA LEU A 52 -5.68 2.34 0.87
C LEU A 52 -5.95 1.19 -0.10
N SER A 53 -7.01 0.39 0.13
CA SER A 53 -7.45 -0.63 -0.81
C SER A 53 -7.71 -0.04 -2.18
N ARG A 54 -8.48 1.04 -2.23
CA ARG A 54 -8.84 1.70 -3.49
C ARG A 54 -7.62 2.28 -4.21
N ASP A 55 -6.69 2.89 -3.50
CA ASP A 55 -5.46 3.41 -4.13
C ASP A 55 -4.59 2.27 -4.68
N LEU A 56 -4.46 1.15 -3.96
CA LEU A 56 -3.72 -0.02 -4.43
C LEU A 56 -4.37 -0.62 -5.69
N GLU A 57 -5.70 -0.70 -5.73
CA GLU A 57 -6.44 -1.17 -6.91
C GLU A 57 -6.23 -0.24 -8.11
N GLU A 58 -6.35 1.07 -7.90
CA GLU A 58 -6.16 2.08 -8.95
C GLU A 58 -4.72 2.18 -9.46
N LEU A 59 -3.74 1.88 -8.60
CA LEU A 59 -2.33 1.76 -8.95
C LEU A 59 -2.00 0.41 -9.63
N GLY A 60 -2.94 -0.54 -9.69
CA GLY A 60 -2.66 -1.89 -10.19
C GLY A 60 -1.68 -2.66 -9.31
N ALA A 61 -1.59 -2.33 -8.02
CA ALA A 61 -0.69 -2.99 -7.09
C ALA A 61 -1.12 -4.45 -6.86
N VAL A 62 -0.19 -5.38 -7.00
CA VAL A 62 -0.44 -6.81 -6.81
C VAL A 62 0.34 -7.35 -5.62
N LYS A 63 -0.19 -8.40 -5.00
CA LYS A 63 0.52 -9.11 -3.93
C LYS A 63 1.27 -10.31 -4.51
N LEU A 64 2.58 -10.18 -4.67
CA LEU A 64 3.43 -11.28 -5.12
C LEU A 64 3.71 -12.23 -3.96
N ARG A 65 3.41 -13.52 -4.15
CA ARG A 65 3.85 -14.58 -3.21
C ARG A 65 5.22 -15.08 -3.63
N GLY A 66 6.07 -15.35 -2.64
CA GLY A 66 7.35 -16.05 -2.89
C GLY A 66 7.09 -17.46 -3.44
N ALA A 67 8.02 -17.98 -4.24
CA ALA A 67 7.93 -19.30 -4.87
C ALA A 67 7.64 -20.44 -3.87
N ASP A 68 8.08 -20.28 -2.62
CA ASP A 68 7.90 -21.26 -1.55
C ASP A 68 6.59 -21.10 -0.76
N GLY A 69 5.63 -20.31 -1.27
CA GLY A 69 4.40 -19.97 -0.54
C GLY A 69 4.62 -18.97 0.60
N GLY A 70 5.76 -18.28 0.60
CA GLY A 70 6.13 -17.27 1.60
C GLY A 70 5.19 -16.07 1.66
N VAL A 71 5.34 -15.25 2.70
CA VAL A 71 4.49 -14.08 2.95
C VAL A 71 4.59 -13.12 1.76
N GLY A 72 3.46 -12.91 1.09
CA GLY A 72 3.42 -12.09 -0.11
C GLY A 72 3.58 -10.59 0.19
N VAL A 73 4.19 -9.87 -0.75
CA VAL A 73 4.46 -8.43 -0.66
C VAL A 73 3.74 -7.67 -1.77
N TYR A 74 3.32 -6.44 -1.48
CA TYR A 74 2.72 -5.56 -2.48
C TYR A 74 3.81 -4.96 -3.38
N VAL A 75 3.54 -4.94 -4.67
CA VAL A 75 4.37 -4.28 -5.68
C VAL A 75 3.46 -3.56 -6.69
N VAL A 76 3.94 -2.46 -7.26
CA VAL A 76 3.30 -1.79 -8.40
C VAL A 76 4.10 -2.15 -9.64
N PRO A 77 3.53 -2.88 -10.62
CA PRO A 77 4.23 -3.18 -11.86
C PRO A 77 4.44 -1.90 -12.67
N GLU A 78 5.66 -1.63 -13.12
CA GLU A 78 5.91 -0.55 -14.08
C GLU A 78 5.34 -0.96 -15.45
N ASP A 79 4.72 0.00 -16.15
CA ASP A 79 4.06 -0.17 -17.44
C ASP A 79 4.84 -1.13 -18.37
N GLY A 80 4.24 -2.30 -18.66
CA GLY A 80 4.73 -3.27 -19.63
C GLY A 80 5.35 -4.57 -19.07
N SER A 81 5.55 -4.69 -17.76
CA SER A 81 6.09 -5.94 -17.18
C SER A 81 4.95 -6.82 -16.63
N PRO A 82 4.63 -7.98 -17.25
CA PRO A 82 3.64 -8.89 -16.69
C PRO A 82 4.21 -9.50 -15.40
N VAL A 83 3.81 -8.93 -14.27
CA VAL A 83 3.97 -9.59 -12.98
C VAL A 83 3.07 -10.81 -12.98
N ARG A 84 3.66 -11.98 -13.28
CA ARG A 84 3.01 -13.28 -13.11
C ARG A 84 2.82 -13.53 -11.61
N GLY A 85 1.82 -12.87 -11.03
CA GLY A 85 1.21 -13.30 -9.79
C GLY A 85 0.54 -14.64 -10.08
N VAL A 86 1.14 -15.73 -9.61
CA VAL A 86 0.47 -17.03 -9.63
C VAL A 86 -0.79 -16.91 -8.76
N SER A 87 -1.94 -16.73 -9.42
CA SER A 87 -3.25 -16.91 -8.83
C SER A 87 -3.35 -18.35 -8.37
N GLY A 88 -3.02 -18.60 -7.09
CA GLY A 88 -3.20 -19.89 -6.47
C GLY A 88 -4.68 -20.18 -6.25
N GLY A 89 -5.22 -21.06 -7.10
CA GLY A 89 -6.19 -22.13 -6.78
C GLY A 89 -7.52 -21.75 -6.10
N THR A 90 -8.59 -22.02 -6.83
CA THR A 90 -10.00 -22.31 -6.45
C THR A 90 -10.39 -22.28 -4.97
#